data_AF-A0A932ZU11-F1
#
_entry.id   AF-A0A932ZU11-F1
#
_cell.length_a   1.000
_cell.length_b   1.000
_cell.length_c   1.000
_cell.angle_alpha   90.00
_cell.angle_beta   90.00
_cell.angle_gamma   90.00
#
_symmetry.space_group_name_H-M   'P 1'
#
loop_
_entity.id
_entity.type
_entity.pdbx_description
1 polymer ?
#
loop_
_entity_poly.entity_id
_entity_poly.type
_entity_poly.pdbx_seq_one_letter_code
_entity_poly.pdbx_strand_id
1 'polypeptide(L)'
;MERLYDLAEVLRSKNAGPLFITLDLLFPDAATCRRVAESEALSPGAVAALYGVRPEDVKIVYFDAANAIKVTIPRVGPTSGAPGDRDVYGAQQHVPLLGLMIP
;
A
#
# COMPACT_ATOMS: atom_id res chain seq x y z
N MET A 1 -19.13 -4.43 -2.37
CA MET A 1 -18.25 -3.26 -2.51
C MET A 1 -18.10 -2.57 -1.16
N GLU A 2 -16.90 -2.68 -0.57
CA GLU A 2 -16.54 -2.20 0.78
C GLU A 2 -15.24 -1.41 0.70
N ARG A 3 -14.96 -0.55 1.69
CA ARG A 3 -13.67 0.16 1.72
C ARG A 3 -12.59 -0.80 2.17
N LEU A 4 -11.42 -0.72 1.55
CA LEU A 4 -10.23 -1.47 1.94
C LEU A 4 -9.91 -1.28 3.44
N TYR A 5 -10.14 -0.08 3.97
CA TYR A 5 -9.98 0.21 5.39
C TYR A 5 -10.88 -0.63 6.31
N ASP A 6 -12.12 -0.90 5.88
CA ASP A 6 -13.07 -1.69 6.68
C ASP A 6 -12.74 -3.19 6.63
N LEU A 7 -12.04 -3.64 5.57
CA LEU A 7 -11.64 -5.03 5.38
C LEU A 7 -10.32 -5.39 6.08
N ALA A 8 -9.42 -4.44 6.26
CA ALA A 8 -8.08 -4.67 6.81
C ALA A 8 -8.06 -4.47 8.33
N GLU A 9 -7.43 -5.40 9.06
CA GLU A 9 -7.13 -5.20 10.48
C GLU A 9 -5.97 -4.22 10.68
N VAL A 10 -5.01 -4.24 9.75
CA VAL A 10 -3.90 -3.30 9.72
C VAL A 10 -3.78 -2.75 8.32
N LEU A 11 -3.88 -1.42 8.20
CA LEU A 11 -3.54 -0.67 7.01
C LEU A 11 -2.59 0.44 7.40
N ARG A 12 -1.30 0.27 7.08
CA ARG A 12 -0.27 1.25 7.44
C ARG A 12 0.76 1.40 6.34
N SER A 13 1.48 2.50 6.39
CA SER A 13 2.65 2.73 5.58
C SER A 13 3.89 2.81 6.47
N LYS A 14 5.05 2.50 5.90
CA LYS A 14 6.34 2.61 6.57
C LYS A 14 7.44 2.93 5.57
N ASN A 15 8.50 3.54 6.06
CA ASN A 15 9.73 3.76 5.32
C ASN A 15 10.36 2.42 4.91
N ALA A 16 10.84 2.33 3.68
CA ALA A 16 11.53 1.18 3.12
C ALA A 16 12.88 1.62 2.53
N GLY A 17 13.80 1.99 3.42
CA GLY A 17 15.03 2.65 3.03
C GLY A 17 14.78 4.09 2.55
N PRO A 18 15.80 4.78 2.00
CA PRO A 18 15.68 6.21 1.72
C PRO A 18 14.78 6.56 0.52
N LEU A 19 14.51 5.60 -0.36
CA LEU A 19 13.89 5.83 -1.67
C LEU A 19 12.48 5.25 -1.82
N PHE A 20 12.05 4.38 -0.91
CA PHE A 20 10.80 3.64 -1.06
C PHE A 20 9.92 3.72 0.17
N ILE A 21 8.63 3.52 -0.04
CA ILE A 21 7.60 3.33 0.99
C ILE A 21 6.99 1.95 0.78
N THR A 22 6.73 1.23 1.88
CA THR A 22 5.94 0.01 1.86
C THR A 22 4.64 0.22 2.62
N LEU A 23 3.54 -0.19 2.01
CA LEU A 23 2.22 -0.30 2.57
C LEU A 23 2.03 -1.74 3.04
N ASP A 24 1.75 -1.93 4.32
CA ASP A 24 1.42 -3.22 4.91
C ASP A 24 -0.11 -3.28 5.09
N LEU A 25 -0.73 -4.27 4.46
CA LEU A 25 -2.15 -4.59 4.58
C LEU A 25 -2.27 -5.99 5.20
N LEU A 26 -2.89 -6.11 6.38
CA LEU A 26 -3.16 -7.39 7.03
C LEU A 26 -4.68 -7.56 7.19
N PHE A 27 -5.15 -8.78 6.96
CA PHE A 27 -6.56 -9.11 6.91
C PHE A 27 -6.91 -10.17 7.97
N PRO A 28 -8.17 -10.18 8.46
CA PRO A 28 -8.58 -11.09 9.52
C PRO A 28 -8.54 -12.56 9.10
N ASP A 29 -8.69 -12.82 7.80
CA ASP A 29 -8.75 -14.16 7.24
C ASP A 29 -8.25 -14.23 5.78
N ALA A 30 -7.98 -15.46 5.33
CA ALA A 30 -7.45 -15.73 4.00
C ALA A 30 -8.45 -15.43 2.87
N ALA A 31 -9.76 -15.54 3.12
CA ALA A 31 -10.78 -15.26 2.11
C ALA A 31 -10.86 -13.75 1.84
N THR A 32 -10.84 -12.93 2.89
CA THR A 32 -10.77 -11.47 2.78
C THR A 32 -9.48 -11.03 2.08
N CYS A 33 -8.32 -11.58 2.50
CA CYS A 33 -7.04 -11.27 1.85
C CYS A 33 -7.05 -11.64 0.36
N ARG A 34 -7.56 -12.82 0.00
CA ARG A 34 -7.61 -13.29 -1.39
C ARG A 34 -8.54 -12.42 -2.25
N ARG A 35 -9.72 -12.05 -1.73
CA ARG A 35 -10.64 -11.13 -2.40
C ARG A 35 -9.97 -9.80 -2.74
N VAL A 36 -9.18 -9.24 -1.82
CA VAL A 36 -8.44 -7.99 -2.05
C VAL A 36 -7.29 -8.21 -3.05
N ALA A 37 -6.58 -9.33 -2.94
CA ALA A 37 -5.47 -9.69 -3.83
C ALA A 37 -5.88 -9.86 -5.29
N GLU A 38 -7.07 -10.43 -5.52
CA GLU A 38 -7.64 -10.66 -6.85
C GLU A 38 -8.37 -9.43 -7.40
N SER A 39 -8.45 -8.35 -6.62
CA SER A 39 -9.14 -7.13 -7.02
C SER A 39 -8.28 -6.28 -7.96
N GLU A 40 -8.84 -5.91 -9.11
CA GLU A 40 -8.23 -4.91 -10.01
C GLU A 40 -8.01 -3.55 -9.34
N ALA A 41 -8.75 -3.25 -8.27
CA ALA A 41 -8.57 -2.03 -7.48
C ALA A 41 -7.21 -1.97 -6.76
N LEU A 42 -6.57 -3.12 -6.52
CA LEU A 42 -5.21 -3.22 -5.97
C LEU A 42 -4.19 -3.70 -7.02
N SER A 43 -4.50 -3.58 -8.32
CA SER A 43 -3.52 -3.86 -9.37
C SER A 43 -2.34 -2.85 -9.35
N PRO A 44 -1.16 -3.20 -9.89
CA PRO A 44 -0.05 -2.26 -10.02
C PRO A 44 -0.44 -0.96 -10.72
N GLY A 45 -1.30 -1.00 -11.74
CA GLY A 45 -1.80 0.17 -12.44
C GLY A 45 -2.70 1.05 -11.57
N ALA A 46 -3.62 0.46 -10.81
CA ALA A 46 -4.49 1.19 -9.90
C ALA A 46 -3.71 1.87 -8.77
N VAL A 47 -2.77 1.14 -8.15
CA VAL A 47 -1.87 1.69 -7.13
C VAL A 47 -1.00 2.80 -7.71
N ALA A 48 -0.43 2.60 -8.90
CA ALA A 48 0.40 3.61 -9.56
C ALA A 48 -0.36 4.91 -9.80
N ALA A 49 -1.59 4.83 -10.29
CA ALA A 49 -2.46 5.98 -10.48
C ALA A 49 -2.79 6.68 -9.15
N LEU A 50 -3.06 5.91 -8.09
CA LEU A 50 -3.39 6.43 -6.77
C LEU A 50 -2.22 7.21 -6.13
N TYR A 51 -0.99 6.78 -6.41
CA TYR A 51 0.22 7.34 -5.80
C TYR A 51 1.03 8.26 -6.73
N GLY A 52 0.66 8.39 -8.01
CA GLY A 52 1.39 9.21 -8.98
C GLY A 52 2.77 8.63 -9.33
N VAL A 53 2.90 7.31 -9.35
CA VAL A 53 4.13 6.59 -9.74
C VAL A 53 3.90 5.81 -11.04
N ARG A 54 4.94 5.16 -11.57
CA ARG A 54 4.79 4.32 -12.77
C ARG A 54 4.38 2.90 -12.36
N PRO A 55 3.50 2.21 -13.12
CA PRO A 55 3.08 0.84 -12.81
C PRO A 55 4.25 -0.15 -12.65
N GLU A 56 5.31 0.01 -13.44
CA GLU A 56 6.50 -0.84 -13.36
C GLU A 56 7.30 -0.68 -12.06
N ASP A 57 7.12 0.43 -11.33
CA ASP A 57 7.78 0.69 -10.05
C ASP A 57 6.95 0.20 -8.85
N VAL A 58 5.72 -0.29 -9.09
CA VAL A 58 4.85 -0.83 -8.04
C VAL A 58 5.11 -2.31 -7.85
N LYS A 59 5.58 -2.70 -6.66
CA LYS A 59 5.78 -4.10 -6.29
C LYS A 59 4.73 -4.55 -5.31
N ILE A 60 3.94 -5.55 -5.69
CA ILE A 60 2.93 -6.16 -4.83
C ILE A 60 3.37 -7.58 -4.49
N VAL A 61 3.37 -7.92 -3.19
CA VAL A 61 3.74 -9.23 -2.68
C VAL A 61 2.65 -9.75 -1.76
N TYR A 62 2.21 -10.97 -2.04
CA TYR A 62 1.26 -11.72 -1.23
C TYR A 62 2.00 -12.61 -0.24
N PHE A 63 1.60 -12.54 1.03
CA PHE A 63 2.16 -13.36 2.09
C PHE A 63 1.04 -14.10 2.82
N ASP A 64 0.69 -15.26 2.25
CA ASP A 64 -0.45 -16.08 2.67
C ASP A 64 -0.39 -16.48 4.14
N ALA A 65 0.80 -16.77 4.65
CA ALA A 65 0.99 -17.21 6.05
C ALA A 65 0.55 -16.17 7.08
N ALA A 66 0.42 -14.90 6.70
CA ALA A 66 -0.06 -13.84 7.59
C ALA A 66 -1.29 -13.10 7.05
N ASN A 67 -1.99 -13.64 6.04
CA ASN A 67 -3.09 -12.96 5.36
C ASN A 67 -2.71 -11.52 5.00
N ALA A 68 -1.53 -11.34 4.41
CA ALA A 68 -0.94 -10.01 4.23
C ALA A 68 -0.63 -9.71 2.77
N ILE A 69 -0.87 -8.45 2.39
CA ILE A 69 -0.45 -7.87 1.13
C ILE A 69 0.56 -6.77 1.44
N LYS A 70 1.68 -6.77 0.73
CA LYS A 70 2.68 -5.71 0.80
C LYS A 70 2.76 -5.01 -0.54
N VAL A 71 2.61 -3.70 -0.51
CA VAL A 71 2.75 -2.85 -1.70
C VAL A 71 3.91 -1.91 -1.48
N THR A 72 4.96 -2.01 -2.29
CA THR A 72 6.12 -1.12 -2.23
C THR A 72 6.14 -0.22 -3.44
N ILE A 73 6.31 1.07 -3.21
CA ILE A 73 6.36 2.12 -4.23
C ILE A 73 7.56 3.06 -3.97
N PRO A 74 8.08 3.74 -5.00
CA PRO A 74 9.06 4.80 -4.79
C PRO A 74 8.44 5.98 -4.04
N ARG A 75 9.26 6.72 -3.30
CA ARG A 75 8.87 8.00 -2.70
C ARG A 75 8.64 9.04 -3.80
N VAL A 76 7.47 9.67 -3.77
CA VAL A 76 7.16 10.83 -4.62
C VAL A 76 7.51 12.10 -3.84
N GLY A 77 8.77 12.54 -3.94
CA GLY A 77 9.25 13.73 -3.24
C GLY A 77 10.68 13.57 -2.71
N PRO A 78 11.05 14.34 -1.66
CA PRO A 78 12.35 14.22 -1.02
C PRO A 78 12.60 12.80 -0.49
N THR A 79 13.86 12.38 -0.51
CA THR A 79 14.28 11.11 0.10
C THR A 79 14.18 11.18 1.62
N SER A 80 14.16 10.02 2.28
CA SER A 80 14.00 9.93 3.73
C SER A 80 15.01 10.80 4.46
N GLY A 81 14.53 11.80 5.21
CA GLY A 81 15.38 12.70 6.01
C GLY A 81 16.07 13.82 5.22
N ALA A 82 15.81 13.95 3.92
CA ALA A 82 16.29 15.09 3.15
C ALA A 82 15.57 16.40 3.56
N PRO A 83 16.18 17.58 3.37
CA PRO A 83 15.50 18.86 3.58
C PRO A 83 14.18 18.91 2.82
N GLY A 84 13.10 19.22 3.53
CA GLY A 84 11.74 19.24 2.99
C GLY A 84 10.96 17.93 3.09
N ASP A 85 11.57 16.84 3.56
CA ASP A 85 10.83 15.63 3.93
C ASP A 85 9.92 15.90 5.14
N ARG A 86 8.63 15.66 4.97
CA ARG A 86 7.60 15.88 5.99
C ARG A 86 7.14 14.60 6.67
N ASP A 87 7.59 13.45 6.19
CA ASP A 87 7.20 12.13 6.70
C ASP A 87 8.37 11.15 6.63
N VAL A 88 9.43 11.42 7.39
CA VAL A 88 10.67 10.62 7.42
C VAL A 88 10.40 9.14 7.65
N TYR A 89 9.42 8.80 8.49
CA TYR A 89 9.04 7.41 8.75
C TYR A 89 8.13 6.80 7.70
N GLY A 90 7.64 7.58 6.74
CA GLY A 90 6.71 7.12 5.73
C GLY A 90 5.39 6.63 6.32
N ALA A 91 5.00 7.13 7.50
CA ALA A 91 3.92 6.58 8.31
C ALA A 91 2.54 7.13 7.92
N GLN A 92 2.48 8.16 7.08
CA GLN A 92 1.25 8.86 6.68
C GLN A 92 0.84 8.58 5.23
N GLN A 93 1.57 7.73 4.52
CA GLN A 93 1.38 7.45 3.10
C GLN A 93 0.27 6.43 2.79
N HIS A 94 -0.33 5.80 3.79
CA HIS A 94 -1.44 4.86 3.60
C HIS A 94 -2.80 5.54 3.37
N VAL A 95 -2.89 6.86 3.58
CA VAL A 95 -4.14 7.63 3.50
C VAL A 95 -4.91 7.42 2.19
N PRO A 96 -4.27 7.41 0.99
CA PRO A 96 -5.00 7.17 -0.26
C PRO A 96 -5.72 5.82 -0.32
N LEU A 97 -5.23 4.80 0.38
CA LEU A 97 -5.85 3.47 0.43
C LEU A 97 -7.10 3.43 1.33
N LEU A 98 -7.30 4.40 2.23
CA LEU A 98 -8.43 4.39 3.17
C LEU A 98 -9.79 4.41 2.46
N GLY A 99 -9.88 5.13 1.35
CA GLY A 99 -11.10 5.26 0.55
C GLY A 99 -11.19 4.30 -0.64
N LEU A 100 -10.21 3.42 -0.82
CA LEU A 100 -10.19 2.50 -1.95
C LEU A 100 -11.32 1.47 -1.82
N MET A 101 -12.19 1.37 -2.83
CA MET A 101 -13.31 0.43 -2.83
C MET A 101 -12.89 -0.92 -3.41
N ILE A 102 -13.16 -2.00 -2.69
CA ILE A 102 -12.95 -3.38 -3.12
C ILE A 102 -14.32 -3.98 -3.49
N PRO A 103 -14.52 -4.47 -4.74
CA PRO A 103 -15.74 -5.13 -5.18
C PRO A 103 -16.24 -6.20 -4.21
#